data_AF-A0AAU4IM63-F1
#
_entry.id   AF-A0AAU4IM63-F1
#
_cell.length_a   1.000
_cell.length_b   1.000
_cell.length_c   1.000
_cell.angle_alpha   90.00
_cell.angle_beta   90.00
_cell.angle_gamma   90.00
#
_symmetry.space_group_name_H-M   'P 1'
#
loop_
_entity.id
_entity.type
_entity.pdbx_description
1 polymer ?
#
loop_
_entity_poly.entity_id
_entity_poly.type
_entity_poly.pdbx_seq_one_letter_code
_entity_poly.pdbx_strand_id
1 'polypeptide(L)'
;MPDPLNPADLWPTPPGAAAAKKAEPQRWVWVAMEPQERQMRMRELGCWVDWLRTAFELHNTITHCWYRHSAVLEHLTALYAGWMRTYAGEEEPGRELAEADWINTLHAFIPRLQLAACAAGTHQPPPLLVPPPADSAEAFDLYVRLSDTTSAAAVHPAAAELGRREAELNAPL
;
A
#
# COMPACT_ATOMS: atom_id res chain seq x y z
N MET A 1 -10.16 6.06 59.07
CA MET A 1 -9.07 6.26 58.11
C MET A 1 -9.52 5.62 56.81
N PRO A 2 -9.80 6.39 55.74
CA PRO A 2 -10.24 5.83 54.48
C PRO A 2 -9.04 5.26 53.70
N ASP A 3 -9.29 4.14 53.05
CA ASP A 3 -8.38 3.29 52.27
C ASP A 3 -7.72 4.08 51.11
N PRO A 4 -6.38 4.15 51.00
CA PRO A 4 -5.74 4.91 49.96
C PRO A 4 -5.49 4.01 48.73
N LEU A 5 -6.04 4.44 47.59
CA LEU A 5 -5.75 4.00 46.21
C LEU A 5 -6.73 2.94 45.65
N ASN A 6 -7.92 3.39 45.25
CA ASN A 6 -8.68 2.70 44.22
C ASN A 6 -7.94 2.85 42.87
N PRO A 7 -7.55 1.76 42.19
CA PRO A 7 -6.82 1.82 40.92
C PRO A 7 -7.54 2.60 39.81
N ALA A 8 -8.88 2.71 39.89
CA ALA A 8 -9.69 3.47 38.95
C ALA A 8 -9.47 5.00 39.06
N ASP A 9 -9.03 5.50 40.22
CA ASP A 9 -8.77 6.93 40.43
C ASP A 9 -7.40 7.37 39.87
N LEU A 10 -6.52 6.42 39.55
CA LEU A 10 -5.20 6.69 38.97
C LEU A 10 -5.27 7.01 37.47
N TRP A 11 -6.41 6.78 36.82
CA TRP A 11 -6.59 7.06 35.39
C TRP A 11 -7.93 7.75 35.12
N PRO A 12 -8.10 9.03 35.49
CA PRO A 12 -9.29 9.78 35.13
C PRO A 12 -9.43 9.81 33.61
N THR A 13 -10.59 9.39 33.10
CA THR A 13 -10.92 9.52 31.69
C THR A 13 -10.85 11.00 31.32
N PRO A 14 -10.08 11.40 30.29
CA PRO A 14 -9.99 12.80 29.93
C PRO A 14 -11.37 13.33 29.53
N PRO A 15 -11.79 14.51 30.02
CA PRO A 15 -13.06 15.12 29.64
C PRO A 15 -12.91 15.64 28.21
N GLY A 16 -13.34 14.83 27.25
CA GLY A 16 -13.10 15.09 25.83
C GLY A 16 -13.23 13.90 24.90
N ALA A 17 -13.71 12.74 25.37
CA ALA A 17 -14.21 11.68 24.48
C ALA A 17 -15.54 12.13 23.83
N ALA A 18 -15.52 13.28 23.16
CA ALA A 18 -16.50 13.58 22.13
C ALA A 18 -16.34 12.45 21.11
N ALA A 19 -17.43 11.70 20.88
CA ALA A 19 -17.46 10.62 19.92
C ALA A 19 -16.78 11.09 18.63
N ALA A 20 -15.56 10.61 18.40
CA ALA A 20 -14.85 10.87 17.16
C ALA A 20 -15.79 10.34 16.09
N LYS A 21 -16.31 11.24 15.22
CA LYS A 21 -17.06 10.81 14.05
C LYS A 21 -16.17 9.77 13.37
N LYS A 22 -16.67 8.53 13.24
CA LYS A 22 -15.97 7.46 12.52
C LYS A 22 -15.42 8.06 11.25
N ALA A 23 -14.10 8.27 11.22
CA ALA A 23 -13.46 8.90 10.09
C ALA A 23 -13.68 7.94 8.94
N GLU A 24 -14.44 8.37 7.92
CA GLU A 24 -14.58 7.57 6.72
C GLU A 24 -13.18 7.23 6.24
N PRO A 25 -12.93 5.96 5.85
CA PRO A 25 -11.61 5.53 5.43
C PRO A 25 -11.13 6.45 4.30
N GLN A 26 -10.19 7.34 4.62
CA GLN A 26 -9.71 8.35 3.70
C GLN A 26 -9.03 7.63 2.55
N ARG A 27 -9.66 7.65 1.36
CA ARG A 27 -9.11 7.05 0.16
C ARG A 27 -8.18 8.06 -0.51
N TRP A 28 -6.89 7.77 -0.51
CA TRP A 28 -5.89 8.64 -1.13
C TRP A 28 -5.79 8.35 -2.64
N VAL A 29 -6.65 8.98 -3.44
CA VAL A 29 -6.58 8.93 -4.91
C VAL A 29 -6.24 10.31 -5.44
N TRP A 30 -4.95 10.56 -5.67
CA TRP A 30 -4.43 11.90 -6.01
C TRP A 30 -5.14 12.59 -7.17
N VAL A 31 -5.45 11.85 -8.24
CA VAL A 31 -6.11 12.37 -9.45
C VAL A 31 -7.57 12.77 -9.20
N ALA A 32 -8.23 12.15 -8.23
CA ALA A 32 -9.64 12.40 -7.89
C ALA A 32 -9.81 13.50 -6.83
N MET A 33 -8.71 14.00 -6.25
CA MET A 33 -8.74 15.09 -5.26
C MET A 33 -8.83 16.45 -5.94
N GLU A 34 -9.66 17.33 -5.36
CA GLU A 34 -9.67 18.74 -5.69
C GLU A 34 -8.32 19.40 -5.37
N PRO A 35 -7.90 20.46 -6.09
CA PRO A 35 -6.57 21.05 -5.91
C PRO A 35 -6.25 21.49 -4.48
N GLN A 36 -7.22 22.02 -3.75
CA GLN A 36 -7.02 22.46 -2.36
C GLN A 36 -6.80 21.27 -1.41
N GLU A 37 -7.59 20.21 -1.55
CA GLU A 37 -7.42 18.98 -0.78
C GLU A 37 -6.06 18.36 -1.10
N ARG A 38 -5.70 18.25 -2.38
CA ARG A 38 -4.43 17.72 -2.83
C ARG A 38 -3.24 18.42 -2.18
N GLN A 39 -3.28 19.75 -2.09
CA GLN A 39 -2.23 20.53 -1.43
C GLN A 39 -2.14 20.26 0.06
N MET A 40 -3.28 20.13 0.75
CA MET A 40 -3.33 19.81 2.17
C MET A 40 -2.73 18.43 2.44
N ARG A 41 -3.16 17.41 1.67
CA ARG A 41 -2.65 16.04 1.77
C ARG A 41 -1.17 15.92 1.44
N MET A 42 -0.69 16.67 0.45
CA MET A 42 0.74 16.70 0.12
C MET A 42 1.59 17.25 1.27
N ARG A 43 1.11 18.28 1.98
CA ARG A 43 1.81 18.81 3.17
C ARG A 43 1.80 17.82 4.33
N GLU A 44 0.64 17.20 4.59
CA GLU A 44 0.49 16.14 5.59
C GLU A 44 1.47 14.99 5.33
N LEU A 45 1.49 14.47 4.11
CA LEU A 45 2.42 13.43 3.69
C LEU A 45 3.87 13.89 3.80
N GLY A 46 4.18 15.13 3.42
CA GLY A 46 5.53 15.67 3.51
C GLY A 46 6.09 15.65 4.93
N CYS A 47 5.30 16.11 5.91
CA CYS A 47 5.68 16.06 7.33
C CYS A 47 5.94 14.61 7.78
N TRP A 48 5.09 13.68 7.38
CA TRP A 48 5.25 12.27 7.73
C TRP A 48 6.48 11.63 7.05
N VAL A 49 6.76 11.96 5.79
CA VAL A 49 7.96 11.47 5.08
C VAL A 49 9.24 11.96 5.76
N ASP A 50 9.27 13.20 6.26
CA ASP A 50 10.42 13.71 7.00
C ASP A 50 10.63 12.97 8.34
N TRP A 51 9.55 12.65 9.05
CA TRP A 51 9.61 11.75 10.19
C TRP A 51 10.14 10.37 9.80
N LEU A 52 9.59 9.75 8.75
CA LEU A 52 9.97 8.42 8.29
C LEU A 52 11.48 8.35 7.94
N ARG A 53 11.97 9.36 7.22
CA ARG A 53 13.38 9.49 6.83
C ARG A 53 14.31 9.54 8.04
N THR A 54 13.87 10.20 9.10
CA THR A 54 14.65 10.34 10.33
C THR A 54 14.57 9.07 11.17
N ALA A 55 13.35 8.54 11.39
CA ALA A 55 13.10 7.39 12.26
C ALA A 55 13.73 6.09 11.75
N PHE A 56 13.82 5.92 10.43
CA PHE A 56 14.38 4.72 9.79
C PHE A 56 15.71 4.98 9.06
N GLU A 57 16.34 6.13 9.32
CA GLU A 57 17.63 6.53 8.73
C GLU A 57 17.67 6.49 7.19
N LEU A 58 16.53 6.73 6.52
CA LEU A 58 16.36 6.60 5.06
C LEU A 58 16.83 7.82 4.26
N HIS A 59 17.72 8.65 4.80
CA HIS A 59 18.17 9.91 4.21
C HIS A 59 18.84 9.73 2.83
N ASN A 60 19.57 8.64 2.63
CA ASN A 60 20.20 8.29 1.34
C ASN A 60 19.29 7.49 0.40
N THR A 61 18.17 6.98 0.91
CA THR A 61 17.21 6.17 0.14
C THR A 61 16.12 7.07 -0.44
N ILE A 62 15.49 7.88 0.41
CA ILE A 62 14.42 8.80 0.03
C ILE A 62 15.02 10.19 -0.17
N THR A 63 15.20 10.55 -1.44
CA THR A 63 15.76 11.86 -1.83
C THR A 63 14.75 12.99 -1.61
N HIS A 64 15.23 14.23 -1.43
CA HIS A 64 14.37 15.40 -1.18
C HIS A 64 13.39 15.72 -2.32
N CYS A 65 13.63 15.21 -3.54
CA CYS A 65 12.75 15.42 -4.68
C CYS A 65 11.69 14.32 -4.83
N TRP A 66 11.48 13.43 -3.84
CA TRP A 66 10.54 12.31 -3.89
C TRP A 66 9.14 12.68 -4.44
N TYR A 67 8.62 13.86 -4.07
CA TYR A 67 7.30 14.34 -4.48
C TYR A 67 7.18 14.60 -6.00
N ARG A 68 8.29 14.65 -6.72
CA ARG A 68 8.35 14.80 -8.19
C ARG A 68 8.30 13.46 -8.92
N HIS A 69 8.34 12.34 -8.20
CA HIS A 69 8.33 10.99 -8.77
C HIS A 69 7.03 10.29 -8.39
N SER A 70 6.08 10.23 -9.32
CA SER A 70 4.73 9.69 -9.09
C SER A 70 4.75 8.28 -8.50
N ALA A 71 5.60 7.39 -9.01
CA ALA A 71 5.74 6.04 -8.46
C ALA A 71 6.14 6.05 -6.98
N VAL A 72 7.13 6.86 -6.60
CA VAL A 72 7.57 6.99 -5.19
C VAL A 72 6.48 7.63 -4.34
N LEU A 73 5.81 8.66 -4.85
CA LEU A 73 4.66 9.30 -4.20
C LEU A 73 3.56 8.28 -3.85
N GLU A 74 3.18 7.41 -4.78
CA GLU A 74 2.16 6.37 -4.55
C GLU A 74 2.60 5.35 -3.50
N HIS A 75 3.86 4.89 -3.55
CA HIS A 75 4.39 3.97 -2.54
C HIS A 75 4.41 4.60 -1.14
N LEU A 76 4.85 5.86 -1.01
CA LEU A 76 4.84 6.59 0.26
C LEU A 76 3.41 6.84 0.76
N THR A 77 2.47 7.12 -0.15
CA THR A 77 1.06 7.30 0.18
C THR A 77 0.45 6.01 0.75
N ALA A 78 0.75 4.86 0.14
CA ALA A 78 0.29 3.55 0.64
C ALA A 78 0.87 3.24 2.04
N LEU A 79 2.16 3.50 2.25
CA LEU A 79 2.82 3.33 3.55
C LEU A 79 2.24 4.26 4.61
N TYR A 80 1.97 5.52 4.27
CA TYR A 80 1.32 6.48 5.17
C TYR A 80 -0.08 6.02 5.57
N ALA A 81 -0.90 5.63 4.59
CA ALA A 81 -2.25 5.14 4.87
C ALA A 81 -2.23 3.85 5.72
N GLY A 82 -1.24 2.98 5.50
CA GLY A 82 -0.98 1.82 6.37
C GLY A 82 -0.63 2.25 7.79
N TRP A 83 0.32 3.18 7.93
CA TRP A 83 0.78 3.70 9.22
C TRP A 83 -0.38 4.32 10.01
N MET A 84 -1.20 5.15 9.39
CA MET A 84 -2.39 5.73 10.02
C MET A 84 -3.38 4.67 10.50
N ARG A 85 -3.63 3.62 9.71
CA ARG A 85 -4.51 2.51 10.13
C ARG A 85 -3.95 1.69 11.27
N THR A 86 -2.63 1.57 11.35
CA THR A 86 -1.93 0.82 12.40
C THR A 86 -1.88 1.62 13.70
N TYR A 87 -1.47 2.89 13.66
CA TYR A 87 -1.14 3.67 14.86
C TYR A 87 -2.23 4.66 15.30
N ALA A 88 -3.19 4.98 14.43
CA ALA A 88 -4.30 5.89 14.74
C ALA A 88 -5.68 5.25 14.49
N GLY A 89 -5.72 3.96 14.13
CA GLY A 89 -6.95 3.19 13.97
C GLY A 89 -7.54 2.76 15.31
N GLU A 90 -8.82 2.36 15.29
CA GLU A 90 -9.45 1.67 16.43
C GLU A 90 -8.82 0.28 16.60
N GLU A 91 -8.67 -0.17 17.85
CA GLU A 91 -8.27 -1.55 18.16
C GLU A 91 -9.38 -2.51 17.70
N GLU A 92 -9.11 -3.23 16.61
CA GLU A 92 -9.99 -4.27 16.08
C GLU A 92 -9.43 -5.67 16.39
N PRO A 93 -10.27 -6.65 16.75
CA PRO A 93 -9.83 -8.04 16.92
C PRO A 93 -9.09 -8.58 15.69
N GLY A 94 -7.98 -9.31 15.88
CA GLY A 94 -7.19 -9.88 14.78
C GLY A 94 -6.11 -8.94 14.21
N ARG A 95 -5.75 -7.88 14.93
CA ARG A 95 -4.67 -6.93 14.55
C ARG A 95 -3.47 -6.96 15.49
N GLU A 96 -3.27 -8.05 16.22
CA GLU A 96 -2.24 -8.16 17.28
C GLU A 96 -0.79 -7.99 16.78
N LEU A 97 -0.56 -8.04 15.45
CA LEU A 97 0.75 -7.87 14.80
C LEU A 97 0.81 -6.70 13.81
N ALA A 98 -0.18 -5.80 13.81
CA ALA A 98 -0.31 -4.77 12.77
C ALA A 98 0.90 -3.83 12.66
N GLU A 99 1.56 -3.52 13.78
CA GLU A 99 2.79 -2.71 13.83
C GLU A 99 3.97 -3.44 13.18
N ALA A 100 4.15 -4.73 13.53
CA ALA A 100 5.21 -5.56 12.96
C ALA A 100 5.00 -5.76 11.45
N ASP A 101 3.76 -6.01 11.03
CA ASP A 101 3.40 -6.17 9.63
C ASP A 101 3.60 -4.88 8.83
N TRP A 102 3.29 -3.73 9.42
CA TRP A 102 3.56 -2.44 8.79
C TRP A 102 5.08 -2.21 8.62
N ILE A 103 5.90 -2.52 9.64
CA ILE A 103 7.37 -2.41 9.54
C ILE A 103 7.91 -3.36 8.45
N ASN A 104 7.42 -4.60 8.39
CA ASN A 104 7.80 -5.55 7.35
C ASN A 104 7.45 -5.02 5.95
N THR A 105 6.27 -4.41 5.81
CA THR A 105 5.83 -3.78 4.56
C THR A 105 6.72 -2.60 4.18
N LEU A 106 7.10 -1.75 5.14
CA LEU A 106 8.06 -0.65 4.93
C LEU A 106 9.38 -1.19 4.38
N HIS A 107 9.97 -2.20 5.01
CA HIS A 107 11.23 -2.79 4.56
C HIS A 107 11.14 -3.39 3.15
N ALA A 108 10.02 -4.03 2.80
CA ALA A 108 9.79 -4.53 1.45
C ALA A 108 9.67 -3.40 0.40
N PHE A 109 9.26 -2.19 0.81
CA PHE A 109 9.12 -1.04 -0.07
C PHE A 109 10.42 -0.26 -0.26
N ILE A 110 11.36 -0.30 0.69
CA ILE A 110 12.62 0.47 0.64
C ILE A 110 13.31 0.43 -0.74
N PRO A 111 13.50 -0.73 -1.39
CA PRO A 111 14.15 -0.78 -2.70
C PRO A 111 13.41 0.02 -3.79
N ARG A 112 12.09 0.16 -3.67
CA ARG A 112 11.23 0.91 -4.61
C ARG A 112 11.19 2.41 -4.33
N LEU A 113 11.66 2.83 -3.15
CA LEU A 113 11.77 4.23 -2.78
C LEU A 113 13.09 4.87 -3.23
N GLN A 114 14.06 4.04 -3.64
CA GLN A 114 15.37 4.51 -4.08
C GLN A 114 15.29 5.21 -5.43
N LEU A 115 15.80 6.45 -5.47
CA LEU A 115 15.91 7.25 -6.68
C LEU A 115 17.38 7.41 -7.05
N ALA A 116 17.99 6.35 -7.58
CA ALA A 116 19.42 6.33 -7.92
C ALA A 116 19.84 7.52 -8.82
N ALA A 117 18.99 7.90 -9.78
CA ALA A 117 19.22 9.05 -10.66
C ALA A 117 19.28 10.40 -9.92
N CYS A 118 18.66 10.51 -8.75
CA CYS A 118 18.63 11.72 -7.93
C CYS A 118 19.56 11.65 -6.70
N ALA A 119 20.25 10.52 -6.47
CA ALA A 119 21.03 10.26 -5.26
C ALA A 119 22.22 11.22 -5.08
N ALA A 120 22.77 11.75 -6.18
CA ALA A 120 23.88 12.72 -6.17
C ALA A 120 23.44 14.17 -5.83
N GLY A 121 22.20 14.37 -5.37
CA GLY A 121 21.68 15.68 -4.98
C GLY A 121 21.08 16.51 -6.12
N THR A 122 21.24 16.08 -7.37
CA THR A 122 20.63 16.73 -8.53
C THR A 122 19.41 15.95 -9.00
N HIS A 123 18.24 16.59 -9.02
CA HIS A 123 17.01 15.97 -9.52
C HIS A 123 17.13 15.65 -11.02
N GLN A 124 16.72 14.44 -11.39
CA GLN A 124 16.54 14.01 -12.77
C GLN A 124 15.05 13.80 -13.04
N PRO A 125 14.48 14.38 -14.11
CA PRO A 125 13.09 14.16 -14.46
C PRO A 125 12.86 12.66 -14.75
N PRO A 126 11.70 12.10 -14.38
CA PRO A 126 11.33 10.77 -14.82
C PRO A 126 11.47 10.62 -16.34
N PRO A 127 11.88 9.45 -16.85
CA PRO A 127 11.86 9.18 -18.28
C PRO A 127 10.48 9.49 -18.85
N LEU A 128 10.45 10.12 -20.03
CA LEU A 128 9.19 10.39 -20.71
C LEU A 128 8.47 9.07 -20.97
N LEU A 129 7.18 9.02 -20.63
CA LEU A 129 6.32 7.92 -21.04
C LEU A 129 6.26 7.93 -22.56
N VAL A 130 6.78 6.88 -23.19
CA VAL A 130 6.61 6.68 -24.63
C VAL A 130 5.13 6.39 -24.84
N PRO A 131 4.40 7.22 -25.63
CA PRO A 131 3.01 6.94 -25.90
C PRO A 131 2.90 5.58 -26.61
N PRO A 132 1.90 4.76 -26.25
CA PRO A 132 1.68 3.51 -26.96
C PRO A 132 1.38 3.81 -28.45
N PRO A 133 1.70 2.88 -29.38
CA PRO A 133 1.25 2.96 -30.76
C PRO A 133 -0.26 3.24 -30.85
N ALA A 134 -0.68 4.00 -31.87
CA ALA A 134 -2.06 4.50 -31.99
C ALA A 134 -3.12 3.38 -32.01
N ASP A 135 -2.77 2.20 -32.50
CA ASP A 135 -3.60 1.00 -32.62
C ASP A 135 -3.51 0.06 -31.42
N SER A 136 -2.77 0.42 -30.36
CA SER A 136 -2.50 -0.51 -29.23
C SER A 136 -3.76 -0.99 -28.53
N ALA A 137 -4.77 -0.11 -28.41
CA ALA A 137 -6.04 -0.49 -27.79
C ALA A 137 -6.82 -1.49 -28.65
N GLU A 138 -6.90 -1.24 -29.96
CA GLU A 138 -7.56 -2.10 -30.92
C GLU A 138 -6.84 -3.45 -31.05
N ALA A 139 -5.50 -3.44 -31.06
CA ALA A 139 -4.67 -4.64 -31.05
C ALA A 139 -4.88 -5.47 -29.77
N PHE A 140 -5.01 -4.82 -28.61
CA PHE A 140 -5.33 -5.51 -27.36
C PHE A 140 -6.73 -6.13 -27.40
N ASP A 141 -7.74 -5.41 -27.86
CA ASP A 141 -9.11 -5.93 -28.01
C ASP A 141 -9.18 -7.10 -29.01
N LEU A 142 -8.33 -7.06 -30.04
CA LEU A 142 -8.19 -8.16 -30.98
C LEU A 142 -7.54 -9.37 -30.31
N TYR A 143 -6.45 -9.17 -29.56
CA TYR A 143 -5.79 -10.22 -28.79
C TYR A 143 -6.76 -10.90 -27.82
N VAL A 144 -7.53 -10.11 -27.05
CA VAL A 144 -8.52 -10.64 -26.10
C VAL A 144 -9.58 -11.49 -26.79
N ARG A 145 -10.01 -11.12 -28.00
CA ARG A 145 -11.03 -11.87 -28.74
C ARG A 145 -10.49 -13.09 -29.46
N LEU A 146 -9.28 -13.03 -30.00
CA LEU A 146 -8.80 -14.00 -30.98
C LEU A 146 -7.64 -14.87 -30.50
N SER A 147 -6.97 -14.52 -29.41
CA SER A 147 -5.85 -15.33 -28.92
C SER A 147 -6.37 -16.60 -28.26
N ASP A 148 -5.69 -17.73 -28.47
CA ASP A 148 -6.01 -18.98 -27.76
C ASP A 148 -5.90 -18.79 -26.24
N THR A 149 -5.00 -17.91 -25.79
CA THR A 149 -4.82 -17.59 -24.36
C THR A 149 -6.12 -17.10 -23.71
N THR A 150 -6.94 -16.34 -24.43
CA THR A 150 -8.17 -15.73 -23.90
C THR A 150 -9.45 -16.34 -24.46
N SER A 151 -9.38 -17.14 -25.53
CA SER A 151 -10.54 -17.72 -26.21
C SER A 151 -10.62 -19.25 -26.17
N ALA A 152 -9.53 -19.96 -25.90
CA ALA A 152 -9.55 -21.42 -25.83
C ALA A 152 -10.34 -21.90 -24.60
N ALA A 153 -10.93 -23.09 -24.70
CA ALA A 153 -11.62 -23.71 -23.58
C ALA A 153 -10.64 -23.95 -22.41
N ALA A 154 -11.10 -23.69 -21.18
CA ALA A 154 -10.29 -23.92 -19.99
C ALA A 154 -9.96 -25.41 -19.85
N VAL A 155 -8.67 -25.74 -19.96
CA VAL A 155 -8.15 -27.08 -19.71
C VAL A 155 -7.19 -27.00 -18.53
N HIS A 156 -7.49 -27.73 -17.45
CA HIS A 156 -6.58 -27.82 -16.32
C HIS A 156 -5.32 -28.60 -16.76
N PRO A 157 -4.09 -28.06 -16.60
CA PRO A 157 -2.88 -28.69 -17.11
C PRO A 157 -2.63 -30.08 -16.50
N ALA A 158 -3.16 -30.35 -15.31
CA ALA A 158 -3.09 -31.66 -14.67
C ALA A 158 -4.35 -32.53 -14.87
N ALA A 159 -5.30 -32.19 -15.75
CA ALA A 159 -6.54 -32.95 -15.91
C ALA A 159 -6.27 -34.43 -16.26
N ALA A 160 -5.31 -34.69 -17.14
CA ALA A 160 -4.89 -36.06 -17.48
C ALA A 160 -4.28 -36.79 -16.27
N GLU A 161 -3.50 -36.11 -15.44
CA GLU A 161 -2.87 -36.70 -14.25
C GLU A 161 -3.91 -37.00 -13.16
N LEU A 162 -4.87 -36.10 -12.94
CA LEU A 162 -5.98 -36.33 -12.03
C LEU A 162 -6.82 -37.54 -12.48
N GLY A 163 -7.13 -37.64 -13.77
CA GLY A 163 -7.84 -38.77 -14.34
C GLY A 163 -7.09 -40.10 -14.20
N ARG A 164 -5.76 -40.09 -14.38
CA ARG A 164 -4.92 -41.29 -14.13
C ARG A 164 -5.01 -41.74 -12.68
N ARG A 165 -4.84 -40.81 -11.73
CA ARG A 165 -4.88 -41.12 -10.29
C ARG A 165 -6.24 -41.65 -9.85
N GLU A 166 -7.32 -41.08 -10.37
CA GLU A 166 -8.68 -41.55 -10.09
C GLU A 166 -8.92 -42.95 -10.66
N ALA A 167 -8.42 -43.23 -11.86
CA ALA A 167 -8.51 -44.57 -12.46
C ALA A 167 -7.70 -45.62 -11.68
N GLU A 168 -6.50 -45.27 -11.21
CA GLU A 168 -5.67 -46.14 -10.35
C GLU A 168 -6.37 -46.44 -9.01
N LEU A 169 -7.00 -45.43 -8.40
CA LEU A 169 -7.74 -45.61 -7.14
C LEU A 169 -8.98 -46.51 -7.29
N ASN A 170 -9.62 -46.48 -8.46
CA ASN A 170 -10.86 -47.21 -8.75
C ASN A 170 -10.65 -48.57 -9.45
N ALA A 171 -9.40 -49.02 -9.60
CA ALA A 171 -9.11 -50.32 -10.23
C ALA A 171 -9.59 -51.48 -9.32
N PRO A 172 -10.33 -52.46 -9.84
CA PRO A 172 -10.75 -53.62 -9.04
C PRO A 172 -9.55 -54.50 -8.67
N LEU A 173 -9.56 -55.02 -7.44
CA LEU A 173 -8.58 -55.97 -6.90
C LEU A 173 -8.53 -57.28 -7.70
#